data_AF-A0A2M7FE10-F1
#
_entry.id   AF-A0A2M7FE10-F1
#
_cell.length_a   1.000
_cell.length_b   1.000
_cell.length_c   1.000
_cell.angle_alpha   90.00
_cell.angle_beta   90.00
_cell.angle_gamma   90.00
#
_symmetry.space_group_name_H-M   'P 1'
#
loop_
_entity.id
_entity.type
_entity.pdbx_description
1 polymer ?
#
loop_
_entity_poly.entity_id
_entity_poly.type
_entity_poly.pdbx_seq_one_letter_code
_entity_poly.pdbx_strand_id
1 'polypeptide(L)'
;MLVWKAVLFSFFMKRPLALLCSVVFAFSAHLAQAALPFHDTQGHFSAMYVQVLQETCGITGYKDAQGTPLGEFHPDVTITRAELIAMIFACSPDPYGSGAPKTFPDVRSADWFAPVIGMASAQGWVTGYPDGTFRPNTPVNRAEALKILFSASLVPLEKNPASMTFTDVHAKDWFYTYVASAASRGFIQGRSTATFAPSGSLTRGEAAKLVVYFFALHTTESSSVSERQDTPAIQSGEGTTFMGCQIFPPDNPWNQDIRSLSVHPNSDNFIASILAGKKYLHPDFGSNPDYGIPFVVVDNTTPMSDIQAEYADETDAGPYPIPANPPIEAGSDRHILMLQKDTCTLYELYAAEKIGNLWHVGSGAIFDLASNLLRPDYWTSADAAGLPIFPGLVRYDEVQSGKITHALRFTVSKTQKGFIHPATHFASSSVDANRPPMGLRLRLKADYDISHITGASRVILEALKTYGMIVADNGSDWFISGATDSRWNDEDLEQIKSIPGSAFEAVYTGEIQP
;
A
#
# COMPACT_ATOMS: atom_id res chain seq x y z
N MET A 1 -29.49 -42.66 -9.10
CA MET A 1 -30.14 -41.37 -8.77
C MET A 1 -29.13 -40.28 -9.12
N LEU A 2 -28.98 -39.91 -10.39
CA LEU A 2 -29.76 -38.91 -11.13
C LEU A 2 -29.71 -37.51 -10.49
N VAL A 3 -29.18 -36.58 -11.29
CA VAL A 3 -29.47 -35.13 -11.37
C VAL A 3 -28.35 -34.17 -10.91
N TRP A 4 -27.76 -33.52 -11.93
CA TRP A 4 -27.04 -32.23 -12.01
C TRP A 4 -25.53 -32.17 -11.79
N LYS A 5 -24.80 -31.94 -12.90
CA LYS A 5 -23.81 -30.85 -13.07
C LYS A 5 -23.41 -30.75 -14.55
N ALA A 6 -24.16 -29.94 -15.29
CA ALA A 6 -23.66 -29.20 -16.44
C ALA A 6 -23.66 -27.71 -16.05
N VAL A 7 -22.78 -26.94 -16.69
CA VAL A 7 -22.44 -25.52 -16.45
C VAL A 7 -21.33 -25.32 -15.42
N LEU A 8 -20.09 -25.30 -15.92
CA LEU A 8 -18.97 -24.48 -15.42
C LEU A 8 -17.95 -24.35 -16.55
N PHE A 9 -18.33 -23.61 -17.58
CA PHE A 9 -17.43 -23.07 -18.61
C PHE A 9 -17.91 -21.67 -18.94
N SER A 10 -17.59 -20.73 -18.03
CA SER A 10 -17.64 -19.28 -18.21
C SER A 10 -17.57 -18.67 -16.81
N PHE A 11 -16.36 -18.32 -16.37
CA PHE A 11 -16.04 -17.23 -15.43
C PHE A 11 -14.52 -17.26 -15.21
N PHE A 12 -13.78 -16.97 -16.27
CA PHE A 12 -12.36 -16.66 -16.21
C PHE A 12 -12.19 -15.27 -16.79
N MET A 13 -12.10 -14.27 -15.91
CA MET A 13 -11.43 -12.97 -16.06
C MET A 13 -12.05 -11.97 -15.07
N LYS A 14 -11.17 -11.22 -14.38
CA LYS A 14 -11.43 -10.04 -13.53
C LYS A 14 -11.93 -10.29 -12.10
N ARG A 15 -11.00 -10.51 -11.17
CA ARG A 15 -11.04 -10.00 -9.79
C ARG A 15 -9.60 -9.79 -9.27
N PRO A 16 -9.13 -8.55 -9.02
CA PRO A 16 -7.81 -8.32 -8.44
C PRO A 16 -7.86 -8.13 -6.92
N LEU A 17 -6.79 -8.58 -6.25
CA LEU A 17 -6.20 -8.09 -4.98
C LEU A 17 -6.99 -8.00 -3.66
N ALA A 18 -8.32 -7.95 -3.64
CA ALA A 18 -9.08 -7.62 -2.42
C ALA A 18 -9.06 -8.67 -1.29
N LEU A 19 -8.62 -9.91 -1.55
CA LEU A 19 -8.56 -10.97 -0.53
C LEU A 19 -7.25 -10.98 0.28
N LEU A 20 -6.22 -10.23 -0.14
CA LEU A 20 -4.91 -10.24 0.50
C LEU A 20 -4.90 -9.54 1.89
N CYS A 21 -5.84 -8.64 2.19
CA CYS A 21 -5.79 -7.80 3.41
C CYS A 21 -6.54 -8.38 4.63
N SER A 22 -7.44 -9.36 4.47
CA SER A 22 -8.34 -9.78 5.55
C SER A 22 -7.77 -10.88 6.47
N VAL A 23 -6.68 -11.54 6.08
CA VAL A 23 -6.11 -12.68 6.83
C VAL A 23 -5.06 -12.26 7.85
N VAL A 24 -4.39 -11.12 7.64
CA VAL A 24 -3.51 -10.51 8.64
C VAL A 24 -4.31 -10.04 9.87
N PHE A 25 -5.63 -9.96 9.74
CA PHE A 25 -6.53 -9.28 10.68
C PHE A 25 -7.11 -10.13 11.81
N ALA A 26 -7.14 -11.45 11.68
CA ALA A 26 -7.73 -12.30 12.73
C ALA A 26 -6.81 -12.51 13.96
N PHE A 27 -5.58 -11.99 13.95
CA PHE A 27 -4.59 -12.19 15.01
C PHE A 27 -4.36 -10.98 15.94
N SER A 28 -4.91 -9.79 15.64
CA SER A 28 -4.60 -8.57 16.40
C SER A 28 -5.34 -8.42 17.74
N ALA A 29 -6.31 -9.29 18.05
CA ALA A 29 -7.05 -9.20 19.32
C ALA A 29 -6.36 -9.89 20.51
N HIS A 30 -5.12 -10.38 20.37
CA HIS A 30 -4.41 -11.08 21.46
C HIS A 30 -2.92 -10.74 21.63
N LEU A 31 -2.42 -9.61 21.15
CA LEU A 31 -1.00 -9.24 21.34
C LEU A 31 -0.81 -7.79 21.77
N ALA A 32 -1.39 -7.43 22.90
CA ALA A 32 -0.64 -6.59 23.83
C ALA A 32 0.42 -7.52 24.46
N GLN A 33 1.70 -7.31 24.13
CA GLN A 33 2.86 -7.97 24.75
C GLN A 33 3.38 -9.31 24.14
N ALA A 34 3.68 -9.39 22.83
CA ALA A 34 4.66 -10.38 22.35
C ALA A 34 5.91 -9.67 21.81
N ALA A 35 7.09 -10.11 22.24
CA ALA A 35 8.34 -9.74 21.59
C ALA A 35 8.33 -10.26 20.14
N LEU A 36 8.97 -9.54 19.21
CA LEU A 36 9.23 -10.05 17.87
C LEU A 36 9.81 -11.47 17.99
N PRO A 37 9.37 -12.42 17.16
CA PRO A 37 9.69 -13.83 17.39
C PRO A 37 11.16 -14.16 17.22
N PHE A 38 11.89 -13.31 16.50
CA PHE A 38 13.32 -13.38 16.33
C PHE A 38 13.90 -11.99 16.54
N HIS A 39 14.80 -11.86 17.49
CA HIS A 39 15.35 -10.58 17.90
C HIS A 39 16.19 -9.90 16.80
N ASP A 40 16.80 -10.70 15.93
CA ASP A 40 17.59 -10.26 14.78
C ASP A 40 16.75 -9.76 13.58
N THR A 41 15.42 -9.76 13.69
CA THR A 41 14.53 -9.16 12.70
C THR A 41 14.06 -7.76 13.09
N GLN A 42 14.34 -7.30 14.31
CA GLN A 42 13.90 -5.99 14.78
C GLN A 42 14.50 -4.86 13.93
N GLY A 43 13.63 -4.01 13.37
CA GLY A 43 14.04 -2.91 12.49
C GLY A 43 14.42 -3.33 11.06
N HIS A 44 14.34 -4.62 10.73
CA HIS A 44 14.56 -5.11 9.38
C HIS A 44 13.26 -5.08 8.57
N PHE A 45 13.31 -4.79 7.27
CA PHE A 45 12.12 -4.76 6.38
C PHE A 45 11.31 -6.07 6.36
N SER A 46 11.90 -7.16 6.86
CA SER A 46 11.33 -8.49 6.81
C SER A 46 10.60 -8.89 8.09
N ALA A 47 10.70 -8.09 9.16
CA ALA A 47 10.15 -8.39 10.48
C ALA A 47 8.68 -8.81 10.40
N MET A 48 7.86 -8.02 9.69
CA MET A 48 6.43 -8.29 9.53
C MET A 48 6.14 -9.56 8.75
N TYR A 49 6.86 -9.83 7.65
CA TYR A 49 6.66 -11.06 6.88
C TYR A 49 7.06 -12.30 7.69
N VAL A 50 8.15 -12.20 8.44
CA VAL A 50 8.63 -13.28 9.31
C VAL A 50 7.63 -13.56 10.42
N GLN A 51 7.07 -12.51 11.03
CA GLN A 51 6.01 -12.65 12.03
C GLN A 51 4.77 -13.32 11.43
N VAL A 52 4.28 -12.85 10.27
CA VAL A 52 3.12 -13.46 9.60
C VAL A 52 3.37 -14.94 9.33
N LEU A 53 4.52 -15.31 8.80
CA LEU A 53 4.84 -16.72 8.55
C LEU A 53 4.94 -17.52 9.85
N GLN A 54 5.43 -16.93 10.94
CA GLN A 54 5.54 -17.65 12.20
C GLN A 54 4.15 -17.95 12.78
N GLU A 55 3.25 -16.98 12.70
CA GLU A 55 1.88 -17.08 13.22
C GLU A 55 0.99 -17.97 12.34
N THR A 56 1.06 -17.79 11.02
CA THR A 56 0.17 -18.46 10.06
C THR A 56 0.69 -19.81 9.59
N CYS A 57 2.02 -19.96 9.50
CA CYS A 57 2.67 -21.14 8.96
C CYS A 57 3.54 -21.87 9.99
N GLY A 58 3.68 -21.36 11.21
CA GLY A 58 4.50 -21.98 12.24
C GLY A 58 5.99 -22.05 11.90
N ILE A 59 6.50 -21.14 11.06
CA ILE A 59 7.93 -21.18 10.70
C ILE A 59 8.79 -21.00 11.95
N THR A 60 9.92 -21.72 11.99
CA THR A 60 10.91 -21.57 13.05
C THR A 60 12.17 -20.92 12.51
N GLY A 61 12.89 -20.19 13.37
CA GLY A 61 14.24 -19.71 13.10
C GLY A 61 15.25 -20.85 13.03
N TYR A 62 16.53 -20.50 12.96
CA TYR A 62 17.60 -21.49 12.94
C TYR A 62 17.65 -22.31 14.24
N LYS A 63 18.12 -23.55 14.10
CA LYS A 63 18.34 -24.49 15.19
C LYS A 63 19.81 -24.88 15.22
N ASP A 64 20.33 -25.18 16.41
CA ASP A 64 21.64 -25.81 16.54
C ASP A 64 21.63 -27.25 16.00
N ALA A 65 22.80 -27.90 16.00
CA ALA A 65 22.97 -29.27 15.53
C ALA A 65 22.19 -30.32 16.36
N GLN A 66 21.69 -29.93 17.55
CA GLN A 66 20.90 -30.74 18.46
C GLN A 66 19.39 -30.49 18.29
N GLY A 67 19.01 -29.55 17.41
CA GLY A 67 17.61 -29.20 17.12
C GLY A 67 17.03 -28.13 18.06
N THR A 68 17.85 -27.50 18.88
CA THR A 68 17.44 -26.42 19.80
C THR A 68 17.25 -25.11 19.03
N PRO A 69 16.10 -24.42 19.14
CA PRO A 69 15.91 -23.11 18.52
C PRO A 69 16.93 -22.08 19.02
N LEU A 70 17.59 -21.38 18.09
CA LEU A 70 18.54 -20.30 18.39
C LEU A 70 17.85 -18.96 18.69
N GLY A 71 16.56 -18.82 18.33
CA GLY A 71 15.84 -17.55 18.48
C GLY A 71 16.22 -16.48 17.44
N GLU A 72 16.83 -16.91 16.33
CA GLU A 72 17.32 -16.06 15.24
C GLU A 72 16.75 -16.52 13.89
N PHE A 73 16.39 -15.57 13.03
CA PHE A 73 15.85 -15.82 11.69
C PHE A 73 16.90 -15.70 10.58
N HIS A 74 17.93 -14.87 10.80
CA HIS A 74 18.98 -14.45 9.87
C HIS A 74 18.44 -13.91 8.53
N PRO A 75 17.73 -12.77 8.54
CA PRO A 75 17.02 -12.27 7.37
C PRO A 75 17.94 -11.90 6.18
N ASP A 76 19.18 -11.53 6.44
CA ASP A 76 20.16 -11.16 5.41
C ASP A 76 20.95 -12.35 4.84
N VAL A 77 20.87 -13.53 5.47
CA VAL A 77 21.54 -14.73 4.97
C VAL A 77 20.80 -15.26 3.75
N THR A 78 21.55 -15.73 2.75
CA THR A 78 20.96 -16.34 1.55
C THR A 78 20.25 -17.65 1.88
N ILE A 79 19.03 -17.83 1.41
CA ILE A 79 18.25 -19.05 1.63
C ILE A 79 18.67 -20.15 0.65
N THR A 80 18.78 -21.38 1.14
CA THR A 80 19.03 -22.55 0.29
C THR A 80 17.76 -23.05 -0.39
N ARG A 81 17.92 -23.86 -1.44
CA ARG A 81 16.80 -24.49 -2.15
C ARG A 81 15.96 -25.37 -1.22
N ALA A 82 16.59 -26.11 -0.31
CA ALA A 82 15.89 -26.93 0.67
C ALA A 82 15.11 -26.09 1.69
N GLU A 83 15.69 -25.01 2.19
CA GLU A 83 15.03 -24.12 3.15
C GLU A 83 13.83 -23.38 2.54
N LEU A 84 13.91 -22.95 1.28
CA LEU A 84 12.76 -22.35 0.61
C LEU A 84 11.58 -23.33 0.52
N ILE A 85 11.84 -24.59 0.14
CA ILE A 85 10.80 -25.63 0.06
C ILE A 85 10.21 -25.91 1.45
N ALA A 86 11.06 -26.01 2.47
CA ALA A 86 10.60 -26.21 3.83
C ALA A 86 9.72 -25.05 4.32
N MET A 87 10.08 -23.81 3.98
CA MET A 87 9.28 -22.61 4.30
C MET A 87 7.92 -22.62 3.57
N ILE A 88 7.88 -23.05 2.30
CA ILE A 88 6.62 -23.20 1.55
C ILE A 88 5.73 -24.29 2.16
N PHE A 89 6.28 -25.45 2.51
CA PHE A 89 5.52 -26.53 3.15
C PHE A 89 4.98 -26.17 4.52
N ALA A 90 5.70 -25.32 5.27
CA ALA A 90 5.20 -24.79 6.53
C ALA A 90 3.87 -24.02 6.31
N CYS A 91 3.73 -23.30 5.19
CA CYS A 91 2.53 -22.54 4.85
C CYS A 91 1.45 -23.31 4.08
N SER A 92 1.78 -24.46 3.52
CA SER A 92 0.85 -25.28 2.73
C SER A 92 1.11 -26.76 3.00
N PRO A 93 0.71 -27.28 4.17
CA PRO A 93 1.00 -28.65 4.57
C PRO A 93 0.18 -29.68 3.80
N ASP A 94 -0.89 -29.29 3.10
CA ASP A 94 -1.78 -30.21 2.41
C ASP A 94 -1.19 -30.73 1.08
N PRO A 95 -1.00 -32.05 0.94
CA PRO A 95 -0.43 -32.63 -0.27
C PRO A 95 -1.50 -32.86 -1.34
N TYR A 96 -1.58 -31.97 -2.32
CA TYR A 96 -2.49 -32.12 -3.47
C TYR A 96 -1.95 -32.97 -4.64
N GLY A 97 -0.85 -33.71 -4.43
CA GLY A 97 -0.20 -34.52 -5.48
C GLY A 97 -0.31 -36.02 -5.26
N SER A 98 -0.63 -36.79 -6.32
CA SER A 98 -0.68 -38.25 -6.32
C SER A 98 0.57 -38.92 -6.94
N GLY A 99 1.63 -38.15 -7.22
CA GLY A 99 2.88 -38.64 -7.80
C GLY A 99 3.74 -39.40 -6.79
N ALA A 100 4.55 -40.34 -7.27
CA ALA A 100 5.57 -40.99 -6.43
C ALA A 100 6.73 -40.00 -6.17
N PRO A 101 7.20 -39.86 -4.91
CA PRO A 101 8.37 -39.03 -4.60
C PRO A 101 9.59 -39.44 -5.42
N LYS A 102 10.22 -38.47 -6.09
CA LYS A 102 11.49 -38.68 -6.78
C LYS A 102 12.63 -38.67 -5.77
N THR A 103 13.56 -39.62 -5.88
CA THR A 103 14.80 -39.64 -5.12
C THR A 103 15.91 -38.94 -5.89
N PHE A 104 16.75 -38.17 -5.21
CA PHE A 104 17.92 -37.51 -5.79
C PHE A 104 19.21 -38.08 -5.18
N PRO A 105 20.29 -38.27 -5.95
CA PRO A 105 21.55 -38.84 -5.43
C PRO A 105 22.20 -38.01 -4.30
N ASP A 106 21.92 -36.71 -4.26
CA ASP A 106 22.44 -35.74 -3.30
C ASP A 106 21.44 -35.41 -2.17
N VAL A 107 20.37 -36.20 -2.03
CA VAL A 107 19.40 -36.12 -0.93
C VAL A 107 19.34 -37.48 -0.25
N ARG A 108 20.03 -37.61 0.88
CA ARG A 108 20.09 -38.85 1.66
C ARG A 108 18.82 -38.95 2.50
N SER A 109 18.34 -40.17 2.74
CA SER A 109 17.12 -40.39 3.54
C SER A 109 17.21 -39.88 4.99
N ALA A 110 18.43 -39.67 5.51
CA ALA A 110 18.67 -39.13 6.84
C ALA A 110 18.73 -37.58 6.87
N ASP A 111 18.73 -36.90 5.72
CA ASP A 111 18.76 -35.45 5.67
C ASP A 111 17.40 -34.87 6.07
N TRP A 112 17.41 -33.81 6.88
CA TRP A 112 16.18 -33.19 7.39
C TRP A 112 15.23 -32.72 6.28
N PHE A 113 15.78 -32.36 5.12
CA PHE A 113 15.02 -31.89 3.96
C PHE A 113 14.54 -33.01 3.03
N ALA A 114 14.95 -34.26 3.25
CA ALA A 114 14.62 -35.36 2.35
C ALA A 114 13.10 -35.60 2.21
N PRO A 115 12.29 -35.55 3.29
CA PRO A 115 10.84 -35.69 3.18
C PRO A 115 10.20 -34.56 2.35
N VAL A 116 10.55 -33.30 2.63
CA VAL A 116 9.95 -32.14 1.96
C VAL A 116 10.37 -32.03 0.50
N ILE A 117 11.60 -32.38 0.13
CA ILE A 117 12.03 -32.42 -1.28
C ILE A 117 11.33 -33.55 -2.04
N GLY A 118 11.20 -34.73 -1.42
CA GLY A 118 10.46 -35.84 -2.02
C GLY A 118 9.00 -35.46 -2.29
N MET A 119 8.35 -34.80 -1.34
CA MET A 119 6.97 -34.31 -1.47
C MET A 119 6.83 -33.21 -2.53
N ALA A 120 7.72 -32.20 -2.54
CA ALA A 120 7.72 -31.16 -3.58
C ALA A 120 7.89 -31.77 -4.98
N SER A 121 8.69 -32.82 -5.11
CA SER A 121 8.87 -33.49 -6.40
C SER A 121 7.64 -34.32 -6.80
N ALA A 122 7.02 -35.03 -5.86
CA ALA A 122 5.75 -35.75 -6.08
C ALA A 122 4.61 -34.82 -6.54
N GLN A 123 4.62 -33.57 -6.07
CA GLN A 123 3.64 -32.55 -6.43
C GLN A 123 3.98 -31.80 -7.72
N GLY A 124 5.14 -32.09 -8.33
CA GLY A 124 5.59 -31.42 -9.56
C GLY A 124 6.12 -30.00 -9.33
N TRP A 125 6.29 -29.55 -8.09
CA TRP A 125 6.86 -28.23 -7.77
C TRP A 125 8.32 -28.14 -8.18
N VAL A 126 9.04 -29.28 -8.09
CA VAL A 126 10.45 -29.39 -8.45
C VAL A 126 10.78 -30.68 -9.19
N THR A 127 11.70 -30.60 -10.15
CA THR A 127 12.14 -31.74 -10.97
C THR A 127 13.61 -32.14 -10.75
N GLY A 128 14.38 -31.30 -10.07
CA GLY A 128 15.85 -31.36 -10.02
C GLY A 128 16.51 -30.80 -11.28
N TYR A 129 17.85 -30.84 -11.30
CA TYR A 129 18.69 -30.40 -12.40
C TYR A 129 18.86 -31.50 -13.47
N PRO A 130 19.29 -31.14 -14.70
CA PRO A 130 19.51 -32.11 -15.78
C PRO A 130 20.54 -33.21 -15.46
N ASP A 131 21.46 -32.95 -14.54
CA ASP A 131 22.46 -33.91 -14.04
C ASP A 131 21.89 -34.94 -13.04
N GLY A 132 20.59 -34.84 -12.73
CA GLY A 132 19.89 -35.73 -11.81
C GLY A 132 19.95 -35.30 -10.34
N THR A 133 20.65 -34.22 -10.01
CA THR A 133 20.79 -33.71 -8.63
C THR A 133 19.68 -32.73 -8.24
N PHE A 134 19.49 -32.47 -6.95
CA PHE A 134 18.56 -31.44 -6.44
C PHE A 134 19.27 -30.16 -5.96
N ARG A 135 20.49 -30.30 -5.46
CA ARG A 135 21.37 -29.29 -4.85
C ARG A 135 20.74 -28.61 -3.63
N PRO A 136 20.38 -29.36 -2.57
CA PRO A 136 19.56 -28.87 -1.47
C PRO A 136 20.19 -27.71 -0.69
N ASN A 137 21.50 -27.76 -0.48
CA ASN A 137 22.24 -26.78 0.33
C ASN A 137 22.79 -25.59 -0.47
N THR A 138 22.51 -25.53 -1.78
CA THR A 138 22.94 -24.39 -2.61
C THR A 138 21.96 -23.24 -2.44
N PRO A 139 22.44 -21.98 -2.33
CA PRO A 139 21.57 -20.81 -2.36
C PRO A 139 20.66 -20.82 -3.58
N VAL A 140 19.37 -20.59 -3.38
CA VAL A 140 18.42 -20.49 -4.50
C VAL A 140 18.58 -19.12 -5.16
N ASN A 141 18.64 -19.10 -6.49
CA ASN A 141 18.60 -17.85 -7.22
C ASN A 141 17.16 -17.34 -7.39
N ARG A 142 17.02 -16.06 -7.67
CA ARG A 142 15.72 -15.36 -7.75
C ARG A 142 14.80 -15.95 -8.82
N ALA A 143 15.34 -16.32 -9.99
CA ALA A 143 14.55 -16.93 -11.06
C ALA A 143 14.00 -18.32 -10.67
N GLU A 144 14.84 -19.15 -10.07
CA GLU A 144 14.47 -20.48 -9.56
C GLU A 144 13.44 -20.37 -8.45
N ALA A 145 13.61 -19.43 -7.51
CA ALA A 145 12.69 -19.22 -6.41
C ALA A 145 11.28 -18.88 -6.91
N LEU A 146 11.15 -17.95 -7.87
CA LEU A 146 9.85 -17.62 -8.46
C LEU A 146 9.20 -18.81 -9.15
N LYS A 147 9.97 -19.58 -9.93
CA LYS A 147 9.44 -20.80 -10.56
C LYS A 147 8.90 -21.78 -9.52
N ILE A 148 9.62 -22.00 -8.42
CA ILE A 148 9.17 -22.88 -7.34
C ILE A 148 7.88 -22.33 -6.71
N LEU A 149 7.84 -21.05 -6.36
CA LEU A 149 6.67 -20.41 -5.72
C LEU A 149 5.41 -20.45 -6.60
N PHE A 150 5.53 -20.17 -7.90
CA PHE A 150 4.41 -20.29 -8.84
C PHE A 150 3.97 -21.75 -9.02
N SER A 151 4.91 -22.70 -9.04
CA SER A 151 4.56 -24.11 -9.18
C SER A 151 3.90 -24.68 -7.93
N ALA A 152 4.25 -24.12 -6.76
CA ALA A 152 3.76 -24.58 -5.47
C ALA A 152 2.46 -23.90 -5.03
N SER A 153 2.08 -22.77 -5.65
CA SER A 153 0.91 -21.98 -5.27
C SER A 153 -0.25 -22.10 -6.28
N LEU A 154 -1.37 -21.49 -5.94
CA LEU A 154 -2.52 -21.33 -6.85
C LEU A 154 -2.45 -20.03 -7.67
N VAL A 155 -1.35 -19.28 -7.60
CA VAL A 155 -1.21 -18.00 -8.29
C VAL A 155 -1.00 -18.24 -9.79
N PRO A 156 -1.88 -17.74 -10.68
CA PRO A 156 -1.74 -17.98 -12.10
C PRO A 156 -0.64 -17.12 -12.73
N LEU A 157 0.15 -17.74 -13.60
CA LEU A 157 1.06 -17.02 -14.50
C LEU A 157 0.28 -16.14 -15.48
N GLU A 158 0.82 -14.96 -15.76
CA GLU A 158 0.27 -14.10 -16.80
C GLU A 158 0.52 -14.69 -18.18
N LYS A 159 -0.54 -14.72 -19.00
CA LYS A 159 -0.47 -15.31 -20.35
C LYS A 159 0.28 -14.43 -21.34
N ASN A 160 0.25 -13.11 -21.15
CA ASN A 160 0.90 -12.11 -22.01
C ASN A 160 1.44 -10.97 -21.13
N PRO A 161 2.53 -11.22 -20.36
CA PRO A 161 3.11 -10.17 -19.55
C PRO A 161 3.61 -9.00 -20.41
N ALA A 162 3.41 -7.78 -19.94
CA ALA A 162 3.92 -6.58 -20.60
C ALA A 162 5.45 -6.59 -20.67
N SER A 163 6.02 -5.86 -21.64
CA SER A 163 7.47 -5.75 -21.76
C SER A 163 8.06 -5.15 -20.48
N MET A 164 9.05 -5.83 -19.91
CA MET A 164 9.75 -5.37 -18.71
C MET A 164 10.87 -4.39 -19.05
N THR A 165 11.23 -3.56 -18.08
CA THR A 165 12.35 -2.59 -18.16
C THR A 165 13.70 -3.21 -17.77
N PHE A 166 13.72 -4.43 -17.24
CA PHE A 166 14.95 -5.12 -16.85
C PHE A 166 15.75 -5.53 -18.08
N THR A 167 16.98 -5.00 -18.17
CA THR A 167 17.91 -5.26 -19.26
C THR A 167 18.49 -6.67 -19.26
N ASP A 168 18.41 -7.38 -18.14
CA ASP A 168 18.92 -8.73 -17.93
C ASP A 168 17.82 -9.81 -17.91
N VAL A 169 16.60 -9.47 -18.37
CA VAL A 169 15.46 -10.39 -18.48
C VAL A 169 14.83 -10.26 -19.87
N HIS A 170 15.07 -11.25 -20.72
CA HIS A 170 14.67 -11.23 -22.12
C HIS A 170 13.47 -12.15 -22.36
N ALA A 171 12.63 -11.82 -23.34
CA ALA A 171 11.40 -12.58 -23.66
C ALA A 171 11.61 -14.08 -23.94
N LYS A 172 12.83 -14.48 -24.33
CA LYS A 172 13.19 -15.88 -24.61
C LYS A 172 13.76 -16.62 -23.40
N ASP A 173 14.02 -15.93 -22.30
CA ASP A 173 14.55 -16.55 -21.09
C ASP A 173 13.48 -17.43 -20.45
N TRP A 174 13.86 -18.62 -20.01
CA TRP A 174 12.92 -19.59 -19.41
C TRP A 174 12.20 -19.02 -18.17
N PHE A 175 12.82 -18.04 -17.51
CA PHE A 175 12.27 -17.38 -16.33
C PHE A 175 11.42 -16.14 -16.64
N TYR A 176 11.36 -15.68 -17.90
CA TYR A 176 10.73 -14.43 -18.28
C TYR A 176 9.31 -14.29 -17.74
N THR A 177 8.45 -15.27 -17.99
CA THR A 177 7.05 -15.23 -17.56
C THR A 177 6.90 -15.20 -16.03
N TYR A 178 7.77 -15.91 -15.30
CA TYR A 178 7.74 -15.91 -13.84
C TYR A 178 8.15 -14.55 -13.27
N VAL A 179 9.24 -13.98 -13.79
CA VAL A 179 9.72 -12.67 -13.38
C VAL A 179 8.69 -11.60 -13.69
N ALA A 180 8.15 -11.61 -14.92
CA ALA A 180 7.17 -10.62 -15.33
C ALA A 180 5.87 -10.71 -14.52
N SER A 181 5.36 -11.93 -14.29
CA SER A 181 4.14 -12.14 -13.50
C SER A 181 4.30 -11.76 -12.02
N ALA A 182 5.50 -11.91 -11.45
CA ALA A 182 5.76 -11.51 -10.07
C ALA A 182 6.00 -10.01 -9.94
N ALA A 183 6.73 -9.42 -10.90
CA ALA A 183 7.04 -7.99 -10.92
C ALA A 183 5.78 -7.14 -11.18
N SER A 184 4.92 -7.54 -12.12
CA SER A 184 3.64 -6.86 -12.42
C SER A 184 2.70 -6.81 -11.21
N ARG A 185 2.82 -7.79 -10.30
CA ARG A 185 2.05 -7.89 -9.05
C ARG A 185 2.72 -7.19 -7.86
N GLY A 186 3.92 -6.64 -8.04
CA GLY A 186 4.71 -6.06 -6.96
C GLY A 186 5.26 -7.09 -5.97
N PHE A 187 5.18 -8.39 -6.26
CA PHE A 187 5.67 -9.43 -5.36
C PHE A 187 7.19 -9.37 -5.20
N ILE A 188 7.89 -8.96 -6.27
CA ILE A 188 9.33 -8.84 -6.31
C ILE A 188 9.75 -7.62 -7.12
N GLN A 189 10.82 -6.94 -6.67
CA GLN A 189 11.41 -5.79 -7.36
C GLN A 189 12.79 -6.15 -7.92
N GLY A 190 13.29 -5.38 -8.88
CA GLY A 190 14.67 -5.50 -9.36
C GLY A 190 15.68 -5.09 -8.29
N ARG A 191 16.95 -5.48 -8.48
CA ARG A 191 18.07 -4.95 -7.68
C ARG A 191 18.36 -3.49 -8.02
N SER A 192 17.95 -3.06 -9.21
CA SER A 192 17.86 -1.66 -9.65
C SER A 192 16.68 -1.53 -10.63
N THR A 193 16.41 -0.31 -11.10
CA THR A 193 15.38 -0.04 -12.12
C THR A 193 15.63 -0.78 -13.44
N ALA A 194 16.89 -1.08 -13.76
CA ALA A 194 17.30 -1.72 -15.01
C ALA A 194 17.78 -3.17 -14.85
N THR A 195 17.92 -3.68 -13.62
CA THR A 195 18.54 -5.00 -13.35
C THR A 195 17.71 -5.82 -12.37
N PHE A 196 17.27 -7.00 -12.79
CA PHE A 196 16.55 -7.95 -11.94
C PHE A 196 17.48 -8.89 -11.15
N ALA A 197 18.64 -9.21 -11.73
CA ALA A 197 19.60 -10.22 -11.28
C ALA A 197 18.99 -11.63 -11.15
N PRO A 198 18.55 -12.28 -12.25
CA PRO A 198 17.88 -13.59 -12.19
C PRO A 198 18.73 -14.70 -11.57
N SER A 199 20.05 -14.66 -11.79
CA SER A 199 21.03 -15.58 -11.20
C SER A 199 21.51 -15.17 -9.80
N GLY A 200 21.08 -14.00 -9.30
CA GLY A 200 21.44 -13.53 -7.96
C GLY A 200 20.72 -14.34 -6.89
N SER A 201 21.39 -14.58 -5.76
CA SER A 201 20.80 -15.28 -4.62
C SER A 201 19.67 -14.47 -3.98
N LEU A 202 18.74 -15.19 -3.34
CA LEU A 202 17.65 -14.63 -2.55
C LEU A 202 18.03 -14.67 -1.06
N THR A 203 17.82 -13.58 -0.31
CA THR A 203 17.96 -13.62 1.16
C THR A 203 16.75 -14.30 1.81
N ARG A 204 16.89 -14.74 3.06
CA ARG A 204 15.79 -15.32 3.83
C ARG A 204 14.66 -14.32 4.08
N GLY A 205 14.98 -13.05 4.30
CA GLY A 205 14.00 -11.98 4.44
C GLY A 205 13.23 -11.71 3.13
N GLU A 206 13.92 -11.73 1.99
CA GLU A 206 13.27 -11.65 0.66
C GLU A 206 12.39 -12.88 0.39
N ALA A 207 12.85 -14.07 0.78
CA ALA A 207 12.08 -15.31 0.67
C ALA A 207 10.83 -15.28 1.56
N ALA A 208 10.94 -14.78 2.80
CA ALA A 208 9.81 -14.64 3.71
C ALA A 208 8.72 -13.76 3.09
N LYS A 209 9.10 -12.58 2.56
CA LYS A 209 8.19 -11.68 1.84
C LYS A 209 7.47 -12.40 0.70
N LEU A 210 8.21 -13.14 -0.12
CA LEU A 210 7.61 -13.88 -1.25
C LEU A 210 6.67 -14.99 -0.78
N VAL A 211 7.05 -15.81 0.20
CA VAL A 211 6.19 -16.89 0.71
C VAL A 211 4.90 -16.31 1.28
N VAL A 212 4.94 -15.16 1.97
CA VAL A 212 3.72 -14.47 2.42
C VAL A 212 2.80 -14.14 1.24
N TYR A 213 3.32 -13.46 0.21
CA TYR A 213 2.50 -13.07 -0.95
C TYR A 213 1.91 -14.26 -1.71
N PHE A 214 2.64 -15.37 -1.80
CA PHE A 214 2.20 -16.55 -2.53
C PHE A 214 1.25 -17.46 -1.73
N PHE A 215 1.41 -17.55 -0.40
CA PHE A 215 0.74 -18.58 0.42
C PHE A 215 -0.03 -18.03 1.60
N ALA A 216 0.59 -17.21 2.44
CA ALA A 216 -0.03 -16.79 3.71
C ALA A 216 -1.27 -15.90 3.51
N LEU A 217 -1.40 -15.26 2.34
CA LEU A 217 -2.55 -14.42 2.01
C LEU A 217 -3.65 -15.16 1.23
N HIS A 218 -3.49 -16.47 0.99
CA HIS A 218 -4.46 -17.32 0.28
C HIS A 218 -5.04 -18.45 1.16
N THR A 219 -4.55 -18.62 2.38
CA THR A 219 -4.97 -19.69 3.31
C THR A 219 -5.95 -19.18 4.37
N THR A 220 -7.16 -18.80 3.97
CA THR A 220 -8.33 -18.85 4.87
C THR A 220 -9.57 -19.27 4.11
N GLU A 221 -9.61 -20.54 3.67
CA GLU A 221 -10.88 -21.26 3.58
C GLU A 221 -10.65 -22.70 4.02
N SER A 222 -10.81 -22.94 5.33
CA SER A 222 -11.46 -24.14 5.88
C SER A 222 -11.23 -24.19 7.39
N SER A 223 -12.16 -23.65 8.17
CA SER A 223 -12.62 -24.23 9.44
C SER A 223 -13.77 -23.37 10.00
N SER A 224 -14.89 -24.03 10.22
CA SER A 224 -16.18 -23.49 10.65
C SER A 224 -16.14 -22.73 11.99
N VAL A 225 -16.48 -21.44 11.98
CA VAL A 225 -17.10 -20.73 13.13
C VAL A 225 -18.18 -19.80 12.59
N SER A 226 -19.34 -19.90 13.24
CA SER A 226 -20.60 -19.18 13.02
C SER A 226 -20.45 -17.69 12.66
N GLU A 227 -21.29 -17.25 11.71
CA GLU A 227 -21.49 -15.89 11.23
C GLU A 227 -21.30 -14.78 12.28
N ARG A 228 -20.41 -13.83 11.97
CA ARG A 228 -20.70 -12.41 12.15
C ARG A 228 -20.47 -11.71 10.81
N GLN A 229 -21.58 -11.33 10.17
CA GLN A 229 -21.59 -10.34 9.11
C GLN A 229 -21.05 -9.02 9.69
N ASP A 230 -19.93 -8.53 9.18
CA ASP A 230 -19.63 -7.09 9.04
C ASP A 230 -18.24 -6.92 8.43
N THR A 231 -18.13 -7.10 7.12
CA THR A 231 -17.10 -6.43 6.33
C THR A 231 -17.78 -5.95 5.04
N PRO A 232 -18.13 -4.66 4.94
CA PRO A 232 -18.79 -4.14 3.75
C PRO A 232 -17.85 -4.23 2.54
N ALA A 233 -18.39 -4.67 1.40
CA ALA A 233 -17.69 -4.72 0.13
C ALA A 233 -17.16 -3.33 -0.27
N ILE A 234 -15.92 -3.24 -0.74
CA ILE A 234 -15.33 -2.03 -1.32
C ILE A 234 -16.18 -1.61 -2.54
N GLN A 235 -16.94 -0.53 -2.41
CA GLN A 235 -17.65 0.08 -3.54
C GLN A 235 -16.72 1.06 -4.23
N SER A 236 -16.29 0.71 -5.45
CA SER A 236 -15.60 1.63 -6.34
C SER A 236 -16.47 2.86 -6.60
N GLY A 237 -15.94 4.08 -6.44
CA GLY A 237 -16.66 5.30 -6.78
C GLY A 237 -16.65 5.60 -8.27
N GLU A 238 -17.17 6.77 -8.66
CA GLU A 238 -17.21 7.21 -10.06
C GLU A 238 -15.80 7.53 -10.61
N GLY A 239 -14.84 7.81 -9.71
CA GLY A 239 -13.50 8.28 -10.08
C GLY A 239 -13.51 9.74 -10.52
N THR A 240 -12.36 10.40 -10.36
CA THR A 240 -12.20 11.81 -10.74
C THR A 240 -11.37 11.93 -12.01
N THR A 241 -11.80 12.71 -13.00
CA THR A 241 -10.99 13.04 -14.17
C THR A 241 -10.66 14.52 -14.18
N PHE A 242 -9.40 14.88 -14.30
CA PHE A 242 -8.94 16.27 -14.43
C PHE A 242 -8.03 16.39 -15.65
N MET A 243 -8.38 17.31 -16.56
CA MET A 243 -7.62 17.56 -17.81
C MET A 243 -7.34 16.30 -18.66
N GLY A 244 -8.25 15.32 -18.62
CA GLY A 244 -8.11 14.05 -19.32
C GLY A 244 -7.37 12.95 -18.55
N CYS A 245 -6.80 13.27 -17.39
CA CYS A 245 -6.19 12.30 -16.49
C CYS A 245 -7.19 11.79 -15.46
N GLN A 246 -7.31 10.47 -15.37
CA GLN A 246 -7.98 9.82 -14.24
C GLN A 246 -7.10 10.01 -12.99
N ILE A 247 -7.64 10.67 -11.96
CA ILE A 247 -6.96 10.90 -10.69
C ILE A 247 -7.23 9.68 -9.82
N PHE A 248 -6.31 8.73 -9.91
CA PHE A 248 -6.39 7.38 -9.35
C PHE A 248 -7.52 6.51 -9.92
N PRO A 249 -7.32 5.18 -9.96
CA PRO A 249 -8.38 4.24 -10.32
C PRO A 249 -9.67 4.44 -9.49
N PRO A 250 -10.85 4.11 -10.03
CA PRO A 250 -12.11 4.20 -9.30
C PRO A 250 -12.19 3.33 -8.03
N ASP A 251 -11.38 2.27 -7.94
CA ASP A 251 -11.24 1.40 -6.77
C ASP A 251 -10.13 1.85 -5.80
N ASN A 252 -9.49 3.00 -6.06
CA ASN A 252 -8.53 3.61 -5.14
C ASN A 252 -9.23 4.13 -3.88
N PRO A 253 -8.60 4.06 -2.69
CA PRO A 253 -9.18 4.64 -1.46
C PRO A 253 -9.54 6.14 -1.55
N TRP A 254 -8.87 6.92 -2.41
CA TRP A 254 -9.26 8.31 -2.68
C TRP A 254 -10.63 8.41 -3.33
N ASN A 255 -11.01 7.47 -4.19
CA ASN A 255 -12.27 7.48 -4.94
C ASN A 255 -13.34 6.57 -4.34
N GLN A 256 -13.08 5.89 -3.22
CA GLN A 256 -14.01 4.93 -2.61
C GLN A 256 -15.24 5.61 -1.99
N ASP A 257 -16.44 5.10 -2.29
CA ASP A 257 -17.66 5.45 -1.55
C ASP A 257 -17.64 4.77 -0.17
N ILE A 258 -17.71 5.58 0.88
CA ILE A 258 -17.57 5.12 2.27
C ILE A 258 -18.88 5.17 3.07
N ARG A 259 -20.02 5.48 2.43
CA ARG A 259 -21.31 5.62 3.14
C ARG A 259 -21.76 4.36 3.83
N SER A 260 -21.44 3.20 3.25
CA SER A 260 -21.80 1.88 3.80
C SER A 260 -20.72 1.29 4.70
N LEU A 261 -19.58 1.95 4.91
CA LEU A 261 -18.55 1.42 5.81
C LEU A 261 -19.01 1.45 7.26
N SER A 262 -18.56 0.45 8.03
CA SER A 262 -18.79 0.42 9.47
C SER A 262 -18.06 1.57 10.15
N VAL A 263 -18.65 2.08 11.23
CA VAL A 263 -17.98 3.06 12.10
C VAL A 263 -16.81 2.37 12.78
N HIS A 264 -15.66 3.03 12.83
CA HIS A 264 -14.49 2.53 13.52
C HIS A 264 -14.80 2.38 15.03
N PRO A 265 -14.48 1.24 15.67
CA PRO A 265 -14.83 1.01 17.08
C PRO A 265 -14.31 2.08 18.04
N ASN A 266 -13.16 2.69 17.71
CA ASN A 266 -12.54 3.78 18.46
C ASN A 266 -12.93 5.21 18.00
N SER A 267 -13.96 5.36 17.17
CA SER A 267 -14.35 6.64 16.57
C SER A 267 -14.55 7.74 17.61
N ASP A 268 -15.30 7.47 18.69
CA ASP A 268 -15.61 8.50 19.69
C ASP A 268 -14.34 9.05 20.36
N ASN A 269 -13.34 8.20 20.62
CA ASN A 269 -12.08 8.63 21.21
C ASN A 269 -11.24 9.46 20.23
N PHE A 270 -11.17 9.05 18.95
CA PHE A 270 -10.51 9.84 17.92
C PHE A 270 -11.16 11.23 17.77
N ILE A 271 -12.49 11.29 17.67
CA ILE A 271 -13.22 12.55 17.55
C ILE A 271 -13.02 13.42 18.80
N ALA A 272 -13.09 12.83 20.00
CA ALA A 272 -12.84 13.56 21.25
C ALA A 272 -11.41 14.13 21.32
N SER A 273 -10.42 13.38 20.84
CA SER A 273 -9.02 13.83 20.77
C SER A 273 -8.86 15.07 19.88
N ILE A 274 -9.50 15.09 18.71
CA ILE A 274 -9.41 16.23 17.76
C ILE A 274 -10.21 17.43 18.29
N LEU A 275 -11.39 17.19 18.90
CA LEU A 275 -12.24 18.24 19.49
C LEU A 275 -11.60 18.97 20.68
N ALA A 276 -10.53 18.42 21.27
CA ALA A 276 -9.79 19.08 22.34
C ALA A 276 -9.07 20.36 21.87
N GLY A 277 -8.74 20.48 20.58
CA GLY A 277 -8.13 21.68 20.00
C GLY A 277 -9.14 22.62 19.37
N LYS A 278 -9.81 22.18 18.28
CA LYS A 278 -10.83 22.97 17.57
C LYS A 278 -12.14 22.20 17.46
N LYS A 279 -13.27 22.93 17.52
CA LYS A 279 -14.60 22.32 17.54
C LYS A 279 -15.29 22.24 16.19
N TYR A 280 -14.87 23.04 15.23
CA TYR A 280 -15.57 23.24 13.96
C TYR A 280 -14.61 23.09 12.80
N LEU A 281 -15.16 22.60 11.68
CA LEU A 281 -14.46 22.48 10.42
C LEU A 281 -13.96 23.85 9.94
N HIS A 282 -12.87 23.85 9.19
CA HIS A 282 -12.26 25.07 8.67
C HIS A 282 -11.81 24.86 7.23
N PRO A 283 -12.33 25.63 6.27
CA PRO A 283 -11.76 25.64 4.92
C PRO A 283 -10.45 26.41 4.96
N ASP A 284 -9.35 25.74 4.65
CA ASP A 284 -8.00 26.32 4.56
C ASP A 284 -7.63 26.64 3.12
N PHE A 285 -8.54 27.34 2.43
CA PHE A 285 -8.43 27.77 1.04
C PHE A 285 -9.50 28.83 0.76
N GLY A 286 -9.30 29.61 -0.29
CA GLY A 286 -10.25 30.65 -0.69
C GLY A 286 -9.72 31.52 -1.82
N SER A 287 -10.33 32.68 -2.01
CA SER A 287 -10.03 33.61 -3.09
C SER A 287 -8.70 34.34 -2.93
N ASN A 288 -8.23 34.46 -1.68
CA ASN A 288 -6.96 35.10 -1.36
C ASN A 288 -5.79 34.18 -1.77
N PRO A 289 -4.82 34.67 -2.56
CA PRO A 289 -3.69 33.89 -3.04
C PRO A 289 -2.75 33.35 -1.96
N ASP A 290 -2.83 33.88 -0.73
CA ASP A 290 -2.05 33.41 0.41
C ASP A 290 -2.68 32.17 1.10
N TYR A 291 -3.84 31.70 0.66
CA TYR A 291 -4.54 30.53 1.21
C TYR A 291 -4.70 29.41 0.18
N GLY A 292 -4.76 28.18 0.68
CA GLY A 292 -4.84 26.97 -0.14
C GLY A 292 -3.50 26.58 -0.76
N ILE A 293 -3.49 25.42 -1.41
CA ILE A 293 -2.29 24.84 -2.01
C ILE A 293 -2.39 24.97 -3.52
N PRO A 294 -1.58 25.82 -4.16
CA PRO A 294 -1.66 25.99 -5.60
C PRO A 294 -1.03 24.80 -6.33
N PHE A 295 -1.45 24.58 -7.56
CA PHE A 295 -0.89 23.56 -8.44
C PHE A 295 -0.71 24.10 -9.85
N VAL A 296 0.11 23.42 -10.65
CA VAL A 296 0.32 23.74 -12.06
C VAL A 296 0.20 22.48 -12.91
N VAL A 297 -0.39 22.62 -14.10
CA VAL A 297 -0.39 21.57 -15.13
C VAL A 297 0.82 21.78 -16.02
N VAL A 298 1.66 20.76 -16.15
CA VAL A 298 2.88 20.77 -16.96
C VAL A 298 2.74 19.77 -18.11
N ASP A 299 3.53 19.96 -19.16
CA ASP A 299 3.60 19.07 -20.32
C ASP A 299 5.02 18.51 -20.52
N ASN A 300 5.17 17.56 -21.46
CA ASN A 300 6.45 16.95 -21.79
C ASN A 300 7.53 17.92 -22.32
N THR A 301 7.19 19.19 -22.56
CA THR A 301 8.14 20.24 -22.95
C THR A 301 8.69 21.02 -21.76
N THR A 302 8.13 20.81 -20.56
CA THR A 302 8.57 21.47 -19.34
C THR A 302 9.97 20.97 -18.94
N PRO A 303 10.94 21.87 -18.68
CA PRO A 303 12.28 21.46 -18.29
C PRO A 303 12.30 20.60 -17.03
N MET A 304 13.07 19.53 -17.07
CA MET A 304 13.31 18.67 -15.92
C MET A 304 14.45 19.25 -15.07
N SER A 305 14.24 19.35 -13.76
CA SER A 305 15.18 19.92 -12.80
C SER A 305 15.56 18.89 -11.75
N ASP A 306 16.83 18.85 -11.38
CA ASP A 306 17.29 18.12 -10.21
C ASP A 306 16.91 18.89 -8.93
N ILE A 307 16.75 18.13 -7.84
CA ILE A 307 16.46 18.65 -6.51
C ILE A 307 17.51 18.18 -5.52
N GLN A 308 17.71 18.93 -4.45
CA GLN A 308 18.45 18.53 -3.26
C GLN A 308 17.47 18.44 -2.09
N ALA A 309 17.18 17.22 -1.65
CA ALA A 309 16.25 16.94 -0.56
C ALA A 309 16.94 16.83 0.80
N GLU A 310 16.28 17.30 1.86
CA GLU A 310 16.67 17.05 3.25
C GLU A 310 16.41 15.58 3.63
N TYR A 311 15.22 15.07 3.31
CA TYR A 311 14.79 13.68 3.49
C TYR A 311 15.06 12.85 2.23
N ALA A 312 16.33 12.73 1.86
CA ALA A 312 16.73 12.12 0.59
C ALA A 312 16.41 10.60 0.50
N ASP A 313 16.35 9.90 1.63
CA ASP A 313 16.03 8.48 1.74
C ASP A 313 14.53 8.17 1.65
N GLU A 314 13.69 9.19 1.75
CA GLU A 314 12.23 9.10 1.58
C GLU A 314 11.74 9.91 0.37
N THR A 315 12.66 10.40 -0.46
CA THR A 315 12.38 11.21 -1.66
C THR A 315 12.50 10.36 -2.92
N ASP A 316 11.54 10.49 -3.84
CA ASP A 316 11.65 9.82 -5.14
C ASP A 316 12.78 10.41 -5.97
N ALA A 317 13.53 9.52 -6.61
CA ALA A 317 14.56 9.93 -7.56
C ALA A 317 13.93 10.76 -8.68
N GLY A 318 14.43 11.98 -8.85
CA GLY A 318 14.04 12.87 -9.93
C GLY A 318 14.58 12.43 -11.30
N PRO A 319 14.57 13.33 -12.28
CA PRO A 319 14.31 14.77 -12.14
C PRO A 319 12.81 15.12 -12.06
N TYR A 320 12.50 16.38 -11.73
CA TYR A 320 11.14 16.92 -11.55
C TYR A 320 10.80 17.98 -12.62
N PRO A 321 9.58 18.02 -13.19
CA PRO A 321 9.21 18.96 -14.26
C PRO A 321 8.89 20.36 -13.72
N ILE A 322 9.85 21.00 -13.05
CA ILE A 322 9.64 22.29 -12.39
C ILE A 322 9.66 23.42 -13.44
N PRO A 323 8.53 24.12 -13.69
CA PRO A 323 8.49 25.23 -14.65
C PRO A 323 9.35 26.41 -14.16
N ALA A 324 9.61 27.38 -15.05
CA ALA A 324 10.47 28.52 -14.71
C ALA A 324 9.95 29.37 -13.55
N ASN A 325 8.62 29.51 -13.45
CA ASN A 325 7.91 30.24 -12.40
C ASN A 325 6.80 29.34 -11.83
N PRO A 326 7.14 28.33 -11.01
CA PRO A 326 6.12 27.47 -10.43
C PRO A 326 5.31 28.28 -9.41
N PRO A 327 3.99 28.04 -9.28
CA PRO A 327 3.28 28.51 -8.11
C PRO A 327 3.83 27.79 -6.88
N ILE A 328 4.06 28.54 -5.82
CA ILE A 328 4.56 28.04 -4.54
C ILE A 328 3.52 28.44 -3.50
N GLU A 329 3.10 27.49 -2.67
CA GLU A 329 2.24 27.78 -1.54
C GLU A 329 2.84 28.86 -0.63
N ALA A 330 1.99 29.74 -0.12
CA ALA A 330 2.38 30.71 0.88
C ALA A 330 2.70 30.03 2.23
N GLY A 331 3.44 30.72 3.10
CA GLY A 331 3.81 30.20 4.41
C GLY A 331 5.11 29.38 4.41
N SER A 332 5.28 28.53 5.43
CA SER A 332 6.51 27.76 5.67
C SER A 332 6.63 26.52 4.81
N ASP A 333 5.50 25.90 4.44
CA ASP A 333 5.50 24.57 3.83
C ASP A 333 5.87 24.64 2.34
N ARG A 334 5.53 25.75 1.68
CA ARG A 334 6.06 26.11 0.35
C ARG A 334 5.94 24.97 -0.66
N HIS A 335 4.77 24.32 -0.70
CA HIS A 335 4.53 23.22 -1.61
C HIS A 335 4.59 23.65 -3.07
N ILE A 336 5.06 22.75 -3.95
CA ILE A 336 4.92 22.86 -5.40
C ILE A 336 4.29 21.58 -5.93
N LEU A 337 3.06 21.67 -6.45
CA LEU A 337 2.33 20.54 -7.02
C LEU A 337 2.27 20.67 -8.54
N MET A 338 2.73 19.64 -9.25
CA MET A 338 2.86 19.63 -10.71
C MET A 338 2.19 18.38 -11.28
N LEU A 339 1.09 18.58 -12.02
CA LEU A 339 0.43 17.51 -12.75
C LEU A 339 0.94 17.46 -14.19
N GLN A 340 1.65 16.39 -14.54
CA GLN A 340 2.08 16.12 -15.92
C GLN A 340 0.92 15.48 -16.70
N LYS A 341 0.29 16.25 -17.59
CA LYS A 341 -0.94 15.85 -18.31
C LYS A 341 -0.77 14.74 -19.35
N ASP A 342 0.43 14.53 -19.89
CA ASP A 342 0.65 13.59 -21.00
C ASP A 342 0.89 12.16 -20.49
N THR A 343 1.40 12.02 -19.26
CA THR A 343 1.65 10.74 -18.58
C THR A 343 0.73 10.52 -17.38
N CYS A 344 -0.06 11.51 -16.99
CA CYS A 344 -0.87 11.50 -15.77
C CYS A 344 -0.04 11.21 -14.52
N THR A 345 1.15 11.79 -14.45
CA THR A 345 2.06 11.68 -13.32
C THR A 345 2.00 12.96 -12.49
N LEU A 346 1.85 12.79 -11.18
CA LEU A 346 1.85 13.89 -10.22
C LEU A 346 3.22 13.98 -9.54
N TYR A 347 3.77 15.18 -9.49
CA TYR A 347 5.02 15.49 -8.83
C TYR A 347 4.75 16.53 -7.74
N GLU A 348 5.22 16.29 -6.53
CA GLU A 348 4.98 17.17 -5.39
C GLU A 348 6.26 17.39 -4.61
N LEU A 349 6.50 18.64 -4.21
CA LEU A 349 7.67 19.04 -3.44
C LEU A 349 7.21 19.75 -2.17
N TYR A 350 7.90 19.49 -1.05
CA TYR A 350 7.74 20.18 0.23
C TYR A 350 8.95 21.07 0.54
N ALA A 351 8.72 22.17 1.24
CA ALA A 351 9.71 23.17 1.66
C ALA A 351 10.59 23.67 0.50
N ALA A 352 9.97 23.97 -0.65
CA ALA A 352 10.71 24.27 -1.86
C ALA A 352 11.31 25.69 -1.86
N GLU A 353 12.63 25.77 -2.03
CA GLU A 353 13.39 27.00 -2.17
C GLU A 353 14.40 26.90 -3.31
N LYS A 354 14.49 27.96 -4.12
CA LYS A 354 15.46 28.04 -5.21
C LYS A 354 16.67 28.86 -4.78
N ILE A 355 17.82 28.22 -4.64
CA ILE A 355 19.08 28.88 -4.29
C ILE A 355 20.01 28.80 -5.51
N GLY A 356 20.19 29.94 -6.19
CA GLY A 356 20.87 29.98 -7.48
C GLY A 356 20.10 29.18 -8.54
N ASN A 357 20.71 28.11 -9.07
CA ASN A 357 20.10 27.24 -10.08
C ASN A 357 19.60 25.91 -9.51
N LEU A 358 19.79 25.65 -8.22
CA LEU A 358 19.40 24.39 -7.57
C LEU A 358 18.14 24.58 -6.73
N TRP A 359 17.25 23.59 -6.77
CA TRP A 359 16.09 23.52 -5.91
C TRP A 359 16.44 22.74 -4.64
N HIS A 360 16.35 23.39 -3.49
CA HIS A 360 16.40 22.76 -2.19
C HIS A 360 14.98 22.48 -1.73
N VAL A 361 14.73 21.28 -1.26
CA VAL A 361 13.41 20.83 -0.80
C VAL A 361 13.56 20.02 0.48
N GLY A 362 12.51 19.94 1.28
CA GLY A 362 12.46 18.98 2.38
C GLY A 362 12.36 17.56 1.81
N SER A 363 11.36 17.33 0.96
CA SER A 363 11.10 16.05 0.30
C SER A 363 10.51 16.24 -1.11
N GLY A 364 10.58 15.18 -1.91
CA GLY A 364 9.92 15.10 -3.22
C GLY A 364 9.22 13.75 -3.43
N ALA A 365 8.02 13.79 -4.02
CA ALA A 365 7.21 12.61 -4.28
C ALA A 365 6.66 12.58 -5.71
N ILE A 366 6.62 11.39 -6.30
CA ILE A 366 6.12 11.12 -7.64
C ILE A 366 5.03 10.04 -7.56
N PHE A 367 3.86 10.34 -8.10
CA PHE A 367 2.72 9.43 -8.10
C PHE A 367 2.24 9.16 -9.53
N ASP A 368 2.07 7.88 -9.86
CA ASP A 368 1.34 7.46 -11.05
C ASP A 368 -0.16 7.47 -10.75
N LEU A 369 -0.88 8.45 -11.31
CA LEU A 369 -2.31 8.60 -11.07
C LEU A 369 -3.15 7.54 -11.80
N ALA A 370 -2.56 6.71 -12.66
CA ALA A 370 -3.25 5.56 -13.22
C ALA A 370 -3.19 4.32 -12.31
N SER A 371 -2.53 4.41 -11.15
CA SER A 371 -2.17 3.27 -10.31
C SER A 371 -2.74 3.34 -8.89
N ASN A 372 -2.94 2.17 -8.28
CA ASN A 372 -3.23 2.02 -6.84
C ASN A 372 -1.95 1.77 -6.03
N LEU A 373 -0.77 1.85 -6.65
CA LEU A 373 0.50 1.69 -5.95
C LEU A 373 0.64 2.78 -4.89
N LEU A 374 0.94 2.33 -3.67
CA LEU A 374 1.29 3.20 -2.56
C LEU A 374 2.77 3.53 -2.61
N ARG A 375 3.17 4.60 -1.91
CA ARG A 375 4.58 4.78 -1.55
C ARG A 375 5.07 3.61 -0.71
N PRO A 376 6.40 3.38 -0.60
CA PRO A 376 6.91 2.44 0.38
C PRO A 376 6.44 2.83 1.79
N ASP A 377 6.13 1.82 2.61
CA ASP A 377 5.86 2.07 4.02
C ASP A 377 7.05 2.78 4.68
N TYR A 378 6.71 3.65 5.62
CA TYR A 378 7.58 4.57 6.32
C TYR A 378 8.18 5.68 5.47
N TRP A 379 7.76 5.85 4.21
CA TRP A 379 8.15 7.01 3.42
C TRP A 379 7.10 8.11 3.54
N THR A 380 7.55 9.28 3.95
CA THR A 380 6.83 10.54 3.81
C THR A 380 6.71 10.93 2.33
N SER A 381 6.03 12.04 2.08
CA SER A 381 5.90 12.65 0.75
C SER A 381 6.06 14.17 0.88
N ALA A 382 5.47 14.94 -0.03
CA ALA A 382 5.24 16.36 0.23
C ALA A 382 4.27 16.58 1.42
N ASP A 383 3.47 15.58 1.75
CA ASP A 383 2.58 15.49 2.92
C ASP A 383 3.14 14.50 3.96
N ALA A 384 2.92 14.78 5.25
CA ALA A 384 3.50 13.98 6.33
C ALA A 384 3.00 12.54 6.42
N ALA A 385 1.80 12.22 5.91
CA ALA A 385 1.27 10.85 5.90
C ALA A 385 1.84 9.97 4.77
N GLY A 386 2.70 10.51 3.90
CA GLY A 386 3.11 9.84 2.67
C GLY A 386 2.02 9.84 1.59
N LEU A 387 1.03 10.72 1.72
CA LEU A 387 -0.10 10.83 0.81
C LEU A 387 0.16 11.90 -0.27
N PRO A 388 -0.40 11.74 -1.48
CA PRO A 388 -0.39 12.83 -2.44
C PRO A 388 -1.33 13.97 -1.97
N ILE A 389 -0.92 15.22 -2.13
CA ILE A 389 -1.69 16.41 -1.72
C ILE A 389 -2.78 16.70 -2.74
N PHE A 390 -2.44 16.80 -4.03
CA PHE A 390 -3.34 17.23 -5.10
C PHE A 390 -4.68 16.44 -5.14
N PRO A 391 -4.69 15.09 -5.02
CA PRO A 391 -5.91 14.30 -5.00
C PRO A 391 -6.84 14.61 -3.82
N GLY A 392 -6.32 15.15 -2.72
CA GLY A 392 -7.10 15.53 -1.55
C GLY A 392 -7.59 16.98 -1.53
N LEU A 393 -7.22 17.81 -2.51
CA LEU A 393 -7.64 19.20 -2.57
C LEU A 393 -9.06 19.36 -3.08
N VAL A 394 -9.85 20.22 -2.41
CA VAL A 394 -11.05 20.80 -3.01
C VAL A 394 -10.66 21.68 -4.19
N ARG A 395 -11.18 21.44 -5.39
CA ARG A 395 -10.92 22.29 -6.58
C ARG A 395 -12.18 23.02 -7.03
N TYR A 396 -11.99 24.27 -7.47
CA TYR A 396 -13.09 25.15 -7.89
C TYR A 396 -13.94 24.54 -9.01
N ASP A 397 -13.28 23.99 -10.05
CA ASP A 397 -13.99 23.49 -11.23
C ASP A 397 -14.85 22.25 -10.92
N GLU A 398 -14.46 21.44 -9.93
CA GLU A 398 -15.27 20.29 -9.46
C GLU A 398 -16.50 20.78 -8.71
N VAL A 399 -16.32 21.74 -7.80
CA VAL A 399 -17.43 22.36 -7.08
C VAL A 399 -18.40 23.04 -8.03
N GLN A 400 -17.90 23.74 -9.04
CA GLN A 400 -18.73 24.38 -10.06
C GLN A 400 -19.48 23.36 -10.92
N SER A 401 -18.94 22.15 -11.09
CA SER A 401 -19.63 21.03 -11.74
C SER A 401 -20.73 20.40 -10.87
N GLY A 402 -20.82 20.81 -9.60
CA GLY A 402 -21.84 20.40 -8.64
C GLY A 402 -21.52 19.10 -7.89
N LYS A 403 -20.32 18.53 -8.06
CA LYS A 403 -19.90 17.32 -7.35
C LYS A 403 -18.38 17.21 -7.20
N ILE A 404 -17.96 16.66 -6.07
CA ILE A 404 -16.59 16.18 -5.84
C ILE A 404 -16.68 14.66 -5.65
N THR A 405 -15.86 13.91 -6.38
CA THR A 405 -15.93 12.43 -6.48
C THR A 405 -14.77 11.71 -5.81
N HIS A 406 -14.11 12.37 -4.86
CA HIS A 406 -12.96 11.86 -4.13
C HIS A 406 -12.96 12.33 -2.68
N ALA A 407 -12.12 11.70 -1.86
CA ALA A 407 -11.86 12.09 -0.49
C ALA A 407 -11.13 13.43 -0.43
N LEU A 408 -11.36 14.18 0.64
CA LEU A 408 -10.58 15.37 0.93
C LEU A 408 -9.42 15.04 1.87
N ARG A 409 -8.38 15.87 1.89
CA ARG A 409 -7.37 15.83 2.96
C ARG A 409 -7.73 16.81 4.07
N PHE A 410 -7.37 16.45 5.30
CA PHE A 410 -7.45 17.37 6.43
C PHE A 410 -6.33 17.14 7.45
N THR A 411 -6.12 18.12 8.33
CA THR A 411 -5.09 18.05 9.36
C THR A 411 -5.67 17.95 10.78
N VAL A 412 -4.86 17.38 11.68
CA VAL A 412 -5.14 17.24 13.11
C VAL A 412 -3.90 17.65 13.90
N SER A 413 -4.03 18.14 15.12
CA SER A 413 -2.87 18.65 15.88
C SER A 413 -2.02 17.57 16.50
N LYS A 414 -2.59 16.38 16.74
CA LYS A 414 -1.92 15.26 17.40
C LYS A 414 -2.36 13.94 16.82
N THR A 415 -1.39 13.19 16.31
CA THR A 415 -1.57 11.81 15.86
C THR A 415 -0.88 10.81 16.80
N GLN A 416 -1.23 9.54 16.64
CA GLN A 416 -0.45 8.42 17.18
C GLN A 416 0.67 8.00 16.21
N LYS A 417 1.63 7.23 16.72
CA LYS A 417 2.67 6.56 15.94
C LYS A 417 2.05 5.37 15.22
N GLY A 418 1.43 5.67 14.09
CA GLY A 418 0.86 4.67 13.20
C GLY A 418 0.04 5.29 12.08
N PHE A 419 -0.25 4.49 11.07
CA PHE A 419 -0.97 4.93 9.87
C PHE A 419 -1.93 3.85 9.34
N ILE A 420 -2.96 4.27 8.61
CA ILE A 420 -3.88 3.39 7.88
C ILE A 420 -3.71 3.68 6.39
N HIS A 421 -3.54 2.65 5.57
CA HIS A 421 -3.47 2.83 4.11
C HIS A 421 -4.70 3.59 3.57
N PRO A 422 -4.51 4.50 2.59
CA PRO A 422 -3.34 4.64 1.72
C PRO A 422 -2.18 5.45 2.30
N ALA A 423 -2.27 5.96 3.54
CA ALA A 423 -1.09 6.55 4.18
C ALA A 423 0.01 5.49 4.34
N THR A 424 1.26 5.95 4.32
CA THR A 424 2.44 5.10 4.43
C THR A 424 3.36 5.55 5.53
N HIS A 425 3.09 6.69 6.18
CA HIS A 425 3.97 7.29 7.18
C HIS A 425 3.19 7.87 8.36
N PHE A 426 3.85 7.97 9.52
CA PHE A 426 3.31 8.59 10.73
C PHE A 426 4.15 9.82 11.10
N ALA A 427 3.53 10.85 11.68
CA ALA A 427 4.25 12.09 12.05
C ALA A 427 4.37 12.30 13.57
N SER A 428 4.32 11.22 14.35
CA SER A 428 4.26 11.29 15.82
C SER A 428 4.97 10.10 16.46
N SER A 429 5.51 10.30 17.66
CA SER A 429 6.05 9.25 18.52
C SER A 429 5.05 8.76 19.58
N SER A 430 3.84 9.32 19.61
CA SER A 430 2.83 9.04 20.63
C SER A 430 2.20 7.66 20.45
N VAL A 431 2.25 6.79 21.45
CA VAL A 431 1.59 5.46 21.43
C VAL A 431 0.16 5.47 22.01
N ASP A 432 -0.44 6.65 22.11
CA ASP A 432 -1.79 6.84 22.65
C ASP A 432 -2.84 6.44 21.60
N ALA A 433 -3.41 5.25 21.78
CA ALA A 433 -4.38 4.66 20.87
C ALA A 433 -5.66 5.50 20.69
N ASN A 434 -5.91 6.50 21.53
CA ASN A 434 -7.05 7.42 21.38
C ASN A 434 -6.79 8.55 20.39
N ARG A 435 -5.56 8.72 19.91
CA ARG A 435 -5.24 9.73 18.90
C ARG A 435 -5.44 9.16 17.50
N PRO A 436 -5.88 9.99 16.54
CA PRO A 436 -6.01 9.53 15.16
C PRO A 436 -4.64 9.06 14.61
N PRO A 437 -4.57 7.94 13.89
CA PRO A 437 -3.42 7.61 13.06
C PRO A 437 -3.43 8.47 11.78
N MET A 438 -2.28 8.59 11.12
CA MET A 438 -2.28 9.10 9.74
C MET A 438 -3.12 8.18 8.85
N GLY A 439 -3.77 8.73 7.82
CA GLY A 439 -4.65 7.95 6.95
C GLY A 439 -6.03 7.59 7.53
N LEU A 440 -6.33 7.96 8.78
CA LEU A 440 -7.66 7.75 9.36
C LEU A 440 -8.73 8.43 8.49
N ARG A 441 -9.77 7.68 8.14
CA ARG A 441 -10.88 8.18 7.33
C ARG A 441 -12.05 8.64 8.20
N LEU A 442 -12.44 9.90 8.06
CA LEU A 442 -13.63 10.46 8.71
C LEU A 442 -14.71 10.73 7.65
N ARG A 443 -15.98 10.51 8.00
CA ARG A 443 -17.13 10.96 7.20
C ARG A 443 -18.02 11.89 7.98
N LEU A 444 -18.66 12.82 7.29
CA LEU A 444 -19.80 13.55 7.83
C LEU A 444 -20.97 12.55 7.97
N LYS A 445 -21.59 12.49 9.16
CA LYS A 445 -22.67 11.54 9.42
C LYS A 445 -23.81 11.71 8.41
N ALA A 446 -24.35 10.58 7.94
CA ALA A 446 -25.36 10.57 6.88
C ALA A 446 -26.62 11.35 7.26
N ASP A 447 -27.01 11.32 8.54
CA ASP A 447 -28.18 11.97 9.11
C ASP A 447 -27.97 13.42 9.55
N TYR A 448 -26.72 13.93 9.51
CA TYR A 448 -26.46 15.33 9.86
C TYR A 448 -27.13 16.28 8.84
N ASP A 449 -28.01 17.17 9.30
CA ASP A 449 -28.75 18.07 8.41
C ASP A 449 -27.84 19.17 7.82
N ILE A 450 -27.78 19.21 6.49
CA ILE A 450 -27.05 20.23 5.72
C ILE A 450 -28.00 21.00 4.78
N SER A 451 -29.31 20.86 4.95
CA SER A 451 -30.33 21.46 4.06
C SER A 451 -30.28 22.99 4.01
N HIS A 452 -29.77 23.60 5.09
CA HIS A 452 -29.58 25.04 5.23
C HIS A 452 -28.28 25.55 4.58
N ILE A 453 -27.37 24.66 4.19
CA ILE A 453 -26.11 25.00 3.53
C ILE A 453 -26.37 25.06 2.02
N THR A 454 -25.79 26.07 1.36
CA THR A 454 -25.93 26.27 -0.09
C THR A 454 -24.57 26.35 -0.79
N GLY A 455 -24.60 26.48 -2.12
CA GLY A 455 -23.42 26.81 -2.93
C GLY A 455 -22.29 25.79 -2.86
N ALA A 456 -21.06 26.29 -2.87
CA ALA A 456 -19.83 25.50 -2.86
C ALA A 456 -19.72 24.67 -1.57
N SER A 457 -20.05 25.29 -0.44
CA SER A 457 -20.08 24.62 0.86
C SER A 457 -20.96 23.38 0.85
N ARG A 458 -22.13 23.44 0.22
CA ARG A 458 -23.02 22.27 0.12
C ARG A 458 -22.38 21.12 -0.65
N VAL A 459 -21.76 21.40 -1.79
CA VAL A 459 -21.09 20.38 -2.63
C VAL A 459 -19.95 19.70 -1.85
N ILE A 460 -19.18 20.49 -1.10
CA ILE A 460 -18.09 19.98 -0.25
C ILE A 460 -18.63 19.07 0.86
N LEU A 461 -19.71 19.48 1.55
CA LEU A 461 -20.31 18.65 2.61
C LEU A 461 -20.96 17.37 2.08
N GLU A 462 -21.55 17.40 0.88
CA GLU A 462 -22.07 16.20 0.21
C GLU A 462 -20.93 15.22 -0.13
N ALA A 463 -19.77 15.73 -0.53
CA ALA A 463 -18.56 14.91 -0.73
C ALA A 463 -18.04 14.33 0.58
N LEU A 464 -18.02 15.09 1.67
CA LEU A 464 -17.64 14.59 3.01
C LEU A 464 -18.60 13.52 3.55
N LYS A 465 -19.86 13.49 3.13
CA LYS A 465 -20.77 12.37 3.42
C LYS A 465 -20.43 11.12 2.60
N THR A 466 -20.07 11.31 1.33
CA THR A 466 -19.92 10.21 0.36
C THR A 466 -18.54 9.58 0.39
N TYR A 467 -17.51 10.41 0.31
CA TYR A 467 -16.11 10.02 0.24
C TYR A 467 -15.37 10.33 1.54
N GLY A 468 -15.83 11.32 2.33
CA GLY A 468 -15.16 11.70 3.57
C GLY A 468 -13.82 12.38 3.37
N MET A 469 -12.99 12.35 4.41
CA MET A 469 -11.68 12.99 4.45
C MET A 469 -10.65 12.14 5.18
N ILE A 470 -9.39 12.27 4.77
CA ILE A 470 -8.25 11.49 5.26
C ILE A 470 -7.34 12.38 6.10
N VAL A 471 -6.95 11.91 7.29
CA VAL A 471 -5.91 12.56 8.10
C VAL A 471 -4.59 12.50 7.34
N ALA A 472 -4.09 13.66 6.93
CA ALA A 472 -2.90 13.76 6.09
C ALA A 472 -1.69 14.36 6.83
N ASP A 473 -1.92 15.30 7.73
CA ASP A 473 -0.82 15.98 8.42
C ASP A 473 -1.13 16.34 9.88
N ASN A 474 -0.04 16.52 10.63
CA ASN A 474 -0.05 17.19 11.92
C ASN A 474 -0.09 18.71 11.70
N GLY A 475 -1.29 19.28 11.77
CA GLY A 475 -1.55 20.69 11.55
C GLY A 475 -2.61 21.24 12.50
N SER A 476 -3.46 22.13 12.01
CA SER A 476 -4.56 22.66 12.82
C SER A 476 -5.78 21.75 12.75
N ASP A 477 -6.35 21.40 13.90
CA ASP A 477 -7.52 20.51 13.97
C ASP A 477 -8.66 20.97 13.06
N TRP A 478 -9.16 20.04 12.23
CA TRP A 478 -10.31 20.21 11.33
C TRP A 478 -10.09 21.15 10.13
N PHE A 479 -8.85 21.38 9.71
CA PHE A 479 -8.56 22.17 8.52
C PHE A 479 -8.61 21.27 7.28
N ILE A 480 -9.60 21.50 6.41
CA ILE A 480 -9.69 20.85 5.09
C ILE A 480 -8.99 21.72 4.05
N SER A 481 -8.21 21.09 3.17
CA SER A 481 -7.41 21.84 2.19
C SER A 481 -8.08 21.92 0.83
N GLY A 482 -7.78 22.99 0.10
CA GLY A 482 -8.24 23.19 -1.27
C GLY A 482 -7.21 23.94 -2.10
N ALA A 483 -7.45 23.96 -3.41
CA ALA A 483 -6.60 24.70 -4.33
C ALA A 483 -6.84 26.20 -4.21
N THR A 484 -5.75 26.97 -4.23
CA THR A 484 -5.79 28.44 -4.34
C THR A 484 -6.48 28.84 -5.64
N ASP A 485 -7.58 29.59 -5.55
CA ASP A 485 -8.30 30.05 -6.75
C ASP A 485 -9.07 31.35 -6.48
N SER A 486 -8.73 32.41 -7.22
CA SER A 486 -9.38 33.72 -7.12
C SER A 486 -10.90 33.73 -7.37
N ARG A 487 -11.46 32.65 -7.93
CA ARG A 487 -12.89 32.52 -8.24
C ARG A 487 -13.73 32.07 -7.05
N TRP A 488 -13.11 31.64 -5.95
CA TRP A 488 -13.85 31.23 -4.74
C TRP A 488 -14.73 32.37 -4.20
N ASN A 489 -15.91 32.01 -3.70
CA ASN A 489 -16.73 32.90 -2.90
C ASN A 489 -16.48 32.58 -1.43
N ASP A 490 -15.65 33.39 -0.77
CA ASP A 490 -15.26 33.14 0.62
C ASP A 490 -16.44 33.23 1.58
N GLU A 491 -17.43 34.11 1.33
CA GLU A 491 -18.66 34.18 2.14
C GLU A 491 -19.46 32.87 2.09
N ASP A 492 -19.47 32.20 0.93
CA ASP A 492 -20.09 30.89 0.80
C ASP A 492 -19.31 29.83 1.58
N LEU A 493 -17.97 29.83 1.48
CA LEU A 493 -17.07 28.90 2.19
C LEU A 493 -17.15 29.03 3.73
N GLU A 494 -17.44 30.24 4.25
CA GLU A 494 -17.62 30.46 5.69
C GLU A 494 -18.70 29.57 6.32
N GLN A 495 -19.70 29.12 5.54
CA GLN A 495 -20.73 28.18 6.02
C GLN A 495 -20.14 26.87 6.56
N ILE A 496 -19.00 26.41 6.03
CA ILE A 496 -18.29 25.20 6.49
C ILE A 496 -17.90 25.32 7.96
N LYS A 497 -17.62 26.54 8.44
CA LYS A 497 -17.23 26.80 9.83
C LYS A 497 -18.37 26.63 10.83
N SER A 498 -19.60 26.41 10.37
CA SER A 498 -20.74 26.05 11.22
C SER A 498 -20.79 24.55 11.55
N ILE A 499 -20.04 23.71 10.83
CA ILE A 499 -20.12 22.26 10.96
C ILE A 499 -19.22 21.79 12.11
N PRO A 500 -19.78 21.22 13.19
CA PRO A 500 -18.99 20.79 14.33
C PRO A 500 -18.28 19.47 14.01
N GLY A 501 -17.09 19.27 14.59
CA GLY A 501 -16.37 17.99 14.51
C GLY A 501 -17.17 16.81 15.08
N SER A 502 -18.09 17.06 16.01
CA SER A 502 -19.02 16.04 16.53
C SER A 502 -20.03 15.53 15.49
N ALA A 503 -20.18 16.23 14.36
CA ALA A 503 -20.96 15.76 13.21
C ALA A 503 -20.23 14.67 12.41
N PHE A 504 -18.95 14.42 12.69
CA PHE A 504 -18.15 13.40 12.02
C PHE A 504 -18.07 12.11 12.82
N GLU A 505 -17.72 11.04 12.13
CA GLU A 505 -17.35 9.76 12.70
C GLU A 505 -16.21 9.16 11.89
N ALA A 506 -15.30 8.46 12.55
CA ALA A 506 -14.27 7.70 11.87
C ALA A 506 -14.89 6.42 11.32
N VAL A 507 -14.60 6.09 10.07
CA VAL A 507 -15.02 4.83 9.46
C VAL A 507 -13.85 3.86 9.42
N TYR A 508 -14.18 2.59 9.41
CA TYR A 508 -13.19 1.54 9.38
C TYR A 508 -12.73 1.28 7.94
N THR A 509 -11.48 1.64 7.64
CA THR A 509 -10.86 1.48 6.31
C THR A 509 -9.67 0.52 6.29
N GLY A 510 -9.24 0.03 7.45
CA GLY A 510 -8.10 -0.86 7.59
C GLY A 510 -7.50 -0.77 8.98
N GLU A 511 -6.49 -1.60 9.22
CA GLU A 511 -5.76 -1.63 10.49
C GLU A 511 -4.72 -0.52 10.55
N ILE A 512 -4.41 -0.11 11.77
CA ILE A 512 -3.33 0.81 12.07
C ILE A 512 -2.01 0.05 12.01
N GLN A 513 -1.18 0.40 11.04
CA GLN A 513 0.22 -0.02 10.94
C GLN A 513 1.06 0.77 11.96
N PRO A 514 2.04 0.14 12.62
CA PRO A 514 2.85 0.75 13.69
C PRO A 514 3.93 1.75 13.23
#